data_AF-A0A1H6XEZ7-F1
#
_entry.id   AF-A0A1H6XEZ7-F1
#
_cell.length_a   1.000
_cell.length_b   1.000
_cell.length_c   1.000
_cell.angle_alpha   90.00
_cell.angle_beta   90.00
_cell.angle_gamma   90.00
#
_symmetry.space_group_name_H-M   'P 1'
#
loop_
_entity.id
_entity.type
_entity.pdbx_description
1 polymer ?
#
loop_
_entity_poly.entity_id
_entity_poly.type
_entity_poly.pdbx_seq_one_letter_code
_entity_poly.pdbx_strand_id
1 'polypeptide(L)'
;MKMKRLRSENGVTLVELLAALVLISLVVLLINSVFLFTQNSAGSISKESDVQQDMLLAMKMMTRDIRSADQPKVIVVGGRKELVINETETYRFKNGELLKNQTPVAANLESFDVCHPPVGMFYPDKELKCDRNPDSDTELDTERIIIILEGPDNRSGNHRILTTEIIVRNVNDEETLP
;
A
#
# COMPACT_ATOMS: atom_id res chain seq x y z
N MET A 1 -7.31 52.26 -68.17
CA MET A 1 -6.98 51.54 -66.91
C MET A 1 -8.29 51.10 -66.26
N LYS A 2 -8.68 49.82 -66.43
CA LYS A 2 -9.96 49.29 -65.91
C LYS A 2 -9.79 48.91 -64.44
N MET A 3 -10.56 49.57 -63.57
CA MET A 3 -10.62 49.30 -62.14
C MET A 3 -11.33 47.95 -61.90
N LYS A 4 -10.65 46.98 -61.30
CA LYS A 4 -11.24 45.72 -60.82
C LYS A 4 -12.28 46.05 -59.75
N ARG A 5 -13.53 45.66 -59.95
CA ARG A 5 -14.59 45.82 -58.95
C ARG A 5 -14.41 44.85 -57.78
N LEU A 6 -14.85 45.37 -56.65
CA LEU A 6 -14.65 44.98 -55.26
C LEU A 6 -15.20 43.59 -54.88
N ARG A 7 -14.55 43.03 -53.86
CA ARG A 7 -14.91 41.91 -52.97
C ARG A 7 -16.37 41.46 -52.99
N SER A 8 -16.54 40.14 -53.06
CA SER A 8 -17.72 39.42 -52.59
C SER A 8 -17.75 39.49 -51.05
N GLU A 9 -18.78 40.13 -50.49
CA GLU A 9 -19.10 40.05 -49.07
C GLU A 9 -20.38 39.23 -48.92
N ASN A 10 -20.23 37.91 -48.99
CA ASN A 10 -21.30 36.99 -48.64
C ASN A 10 -21.42 36.97 -47.11
N GLY A 11 -22.50 37.54 -46.57
CA GLY A 11 -22.80 37.51 -45.14
C GLY A 11 -23.11 36.09 -44.67
N VAL A 12 -22.78 35.80 -43.41
CA VAL A 12 -23.13 34.53 -42.76
C VAL A 12 -24.63 34.52 -42.45
N THR A 13 -25.31 33.44 -42.82
CA THR A 13 -26.73 33.30 -42.51
C THR A 13 -26.94 32.92 -41.04
N LEU A 14 -28.08 33.32 -40.47
CA LEU A 14 -28.41 33.04 -39.07
C LEU A 14 -28.47 31.53 -38.78
N VAL A 15 -28.86 30.73 -39.78
CA VAL A 15 -28.93 29.28 -39.70
C VAL A 15 -27.53 28.65 -39.67
N GLU A 16 -26.58 29.14 -40.48
CA GLU A 16 -25.18 28.67 -40.43
C GLU A 16 -24.53 28.95 -39.08
N LEU A 17 -24.77 30.12 -38.50
CA LEU A 17 -24.26 30.46 -37.17
C LEU A 17 -24.82 29.51 -36.10
N LEU A 18 -26.13 29.21 -36.18
CA LEU A 18 -26.80 28.32 -35.23
C LEU A 18 -26.30 26.88 -35.37
N ALA A 19 -26.13 26.39 -36.61
CA ALA A 19 -25.54 25.09 -36.87
C ALA A 19 -24.09 24.99 -36.33
N ALA A 20 -23.28 26.02 -36.54
CA ALA A 20 -21.91 26.07 -36.02
C ALA A 20 -21.87 26.04 -34.49
N LEU A 21 -22.75 26.79 -33.80
CA LEU A 21 -22.85 26.79 -32.34
C LEU A 21 -23.25 25.41 -31.79
N VAL A 22 -24.21 24.74 -32.42
CA VAL A 22 -24.61 23.38 -32.04
C VAL A 22 -23.43 22.42 -32.18
N LEU A 23 -22.70 22.48 -33.29
CA LEU A 23 -21.53 21.62 -33.49
C LEU A 23 -20.43 21.88 -32.47
N ILE A 24 -20.13 23.15 -32.15
CA ILE A 24 -19.13 23.49 -31.14
C ILE A 24 -19.56 22.97 -29.76
N SER A 25 -20.84 23.13 -29.40
CA SER A 25 -21.35 22.64 -28.11
C SER A 25 -21.22 21.12 -27.96
N LEU A 26 -21.43 20.36 -29.05
CA LEU A 26 -21.25 18.92 -29.08
C LEU A 26 -19.77 18.55 -28.86
N VAL A 27 -18.86 19.25 -29.53
CA VAL A 27 -17.41 19.03 -29.38
C VAL A 27 -16.95 19.32 -27.95
N VAL A 28 -17.43 20.42 -27.36
CA VAL A 28 -17.11 20.78 -25.97
C VAL A 28 -17.63 19.73 -24.98
N LEU A 29 -18.84 19.20 -25.19
CA LEU A 29 -19.38 18.13 -24.36
C LEU A 29 -18.51 16.86 -24.40
N LEU A 30 -18.02 16.49 -25.58
CA LEU A 30 -17.14 15.33 -25.74
C LEU A 30 -15.80 15.53 -25.02
N ILE A 31 -15.18 16.71 -25.16
CA ILE A 31 -13.92 17.05 -24.47
C ILE A 31 -14.11 16.98 -22.95
N ASN A 32 -15.20 17.53 -22.43
CA ASN A 32 -15.48 17.53 -21.00
C ASN A 32 -15.70 16.11 -20.45
N SER A 33 -16.36 15.23 -21.21
CA SER A 33 -16.54 13.83 -20.83
C SER A 33 -15.19 13.12 -20.64
N VAL A 34 -14.28 13.28 -21.60
CA VAL A 34 -12.92 12.71 -21.51
C VAL A 34 -12.15 13.30 -20.34
N PHE A 35 -12.20 14.62 -20.17
CA PHE A 35 -11.50 15.31 -19.09
C PHE A 35 -11.94 14.83 -17.69
N LEU A 36 -13.25 14.75 -17.46
CA LEU A 36 -13.81 14.25 -16.19
C LEU A 36 -13.42 12.79 -15.93
N PHE A 37 -13.41 11.96 -16.97
CA PHE A 37 -12.97 10.57 -16.86
C PHE A 37 -11.49 10.45 -16.47
N THR A 38 -10.62 11.25 -17.09
CA THR A 38 -9.18 11.27 -16.78
C THR A 38 -8.90 11.76 -15.37
N GLN A 39 -9.55 12.83 -14.93
CA GLN A 39 -9.36 13.39 -13.59
C GLN A 39 -9.76 12.40 -12.49
N ASN A 40 -10.93 11.75 -12.66
CA ASN A 40 -11.41 10.75 -11.72
C ASN A 40 -10.55 9.48 -11.70
N SER A 41 -9.97 9.11 -12.84
CA SER A 41 -9.09 7.95 -12.94
C SER A 41 -7.73 8.18 -12.26
N ALA A 42 -7.17 9.38 -12.36
CA ALA A 42 -5.86 9.71 -11.81
C ALA A 42 -5.83 9.70 -10.27
N GLY A 43 -6.81 10.35 -9.61
CA GLY A 43 -6.79 10.49 -8.14
C GLY A 43 -6.85 9.17 -7.39
N SER A 44 -7.61 8.22 -7.90
CA SER A 44 -7.74 6.86 -7.39
C SER A 44 -6.53 5.96 -7.64
N ILE A 45 -5.81 6.15 -8.76
CA ILE A 45 -4.56 5.41 -9.02
C ILE A 45 -3.48 5.91 -8.06
N SER A 46 -3.43 7.23 -7.81
CA SER A 46 -2.51 7.82 -6.84
C SER A 46 -2.72 7.22 -5.45
N LYS A 47 -3.95 7.26 -4.92
CA LYS A 47 -4.28 6.71 -3.60
C LYS A 47 -3.93 5.22 -3.47
N GLU A 48 -4.15 4.45 -4.53
CA GLU A 48 -3.77 3.03 -4.58
C GLU A 48 -2.25 2.84 -4.50
N SER A 49 -1.50 3.64 -5.27
CA SER A 49 -0.04 3.61 -5.27
C SER A 49 0.53 4.03 -3.91
N ASP A 50 -0.03 5.06 -3.29
CA ASP A 50 0.47 5.61 -2.02
C ASP A 50 0.40 4.55 -0.91
N VAL A 51 -0.74 3.86 -0.76
CA VAL A 51 -0.90 2.78 0.22
C VAL A 51 0.09 1.65 -0.01
N GLN A 52 0.30 1.24 -1.27
CA GLN A 52 1.24 0.16 -1.57
C GLN A 52 2.70 0.54 -1.26
N GLN A 53 3.07 1.79 -1.54
CA GLN A 53 4.40 2.30 -1.23
C GLN A 53 4.63 2.41 0.28
N ASP A 54 3.63 2.90 1.03
CA ASP A 54 3.67 2.97 2.48
C ASP A 54 3.83 1.60 3.12
N MET A 55 3.04 0.61 2.68
CA MET A 55 3.16 -0.78 3.15
C MET A 55 4.57 -1.35 2.86
N LEU A 56 5.10 -1.13 1.66
CA LEU A 56 6.44 -1.59 1.27
C LEU A 56 7.53 -0.92 2.12
N LEU A 57 7.42 0.39 2.34
CA LEU A 57 8.36 1.16 3.14
C LEU A 57 8.36 0.68 4.59
N ALA A 58 7.17 0.57 5.19
CA ALA A 58 7.00 0.04 6.55
C ALA A 58 7.60 -1.35 6.68
N MET A 59 7.33 -2.25 5.73
CA MET A 59 7.87 -3.60 5.73
C MET A 59 9.40 -3.60 5.67
N LYS A 60 9.99 -2.83 4.74
CA LYS A 60 11.45 -2.70 4.63
C LYS A 60 12.08 -2.13 5.90
N MET A 61 11.44 -1.15 6.52
CA MET A 61 11.90 -0.58 7.79
C MET A 61 11.88 -1.62 8.90
N MET A 62 10.77 -2.34 9.09
CA MET A 62 10.67 -3.40 10.10
C MET A 62 11.71 -4.51 9.86
N THR A 63 11.84 -4.99 8.62
CA THR A 63 12.83 -6.02 8.29
C THR A 63 14.25 -5.55 8.55
N ARG A 64 14.58 -4.31 8.18
CA ARG A 64 15.89 -3.73 8.46
C ARG A 64 16.13 -3.63 9.97
N ASP A 65 15.17 -3.07 10.71
CA ASP A 65 15.33 -2.81 12.13
C ASP A 65 15.42 -4.13 12.94
N ILE A 66 14.73 -5.20 12.52
CA ILE A 66 14.92 -6.56 13.07
C ILE A 66 16.30 -7.11 12.73
N ARG A 67 16.77 -6.98 11.48
CA ARG A 67 18.07 -7.55 11.04
C ARG A 67 19.29 -6.77 11.51
N SER A 68 19.14 -5.49 11.80
CA SER A 68 20.22 -4.60 12.26
C SER A 68 20.38 -4.60 13.78
N ALA A 69 19.50 -5.28 14.51
CA ALA A 69 19.66 -5.48 15.93
C ALA A 69 20.72 -6.57 16.19
N ASP A 70 21.78 -6.24 16.95
CA ASP A 70 22.87 -7.18 17.28
C ASP A 70 22.38 -8.46 18.00
N GLN A 71 21.23 -8.37 18.69
CA GLN A 71 20.48 -9.50 19.28
C GLN A 71 18.99 -9.14 19.32
N PRO A 72 18.20 -9.40 18.26
CA PRO A 72 16.84 -8.89 18.15
C PRO A 72 15.94 -9.57 19.19
N LYS A 73 15.70 -8.93 20.32
CA LYS A 73 14.64 -9.35 21.24
C LYS A 73 13.33 -8.84 20.69
N VAL A 74 12.62 -9.72 19.99
CA VAL A 74 11.31 -9.43 19.43
C VAL A 74 10.22 -9.89 20.39
N ILE A 75 9.42 -8.94 20.86
CA ILE A 75 8.29 -9.20 21.73
C ILE A 75 7.02 -8.82 20.99
N VAL A 76 6.13 -9.81 20.87
CA VAL A 76 4.78 -9.62 20.33
C VAL A 76 3.85 -9.27 21.49
N VAL A 77 3.25 -8.08 21.45
CA VAL A 77 2.40 -7.54 22.54
C VAL A 77 0.98 -7.30 22.04
N GLY A 78 0.01 -7.27 22.95
CA GLY A 78 -1.35 -6.81 22.66
C GLY A 78 -2.13 -7.69 21.67
N GLY A 79 -1.83 -8.99 21.64
CA GLY A 79 -2.50 -9.93 20.72
C GLY A 79 -2.12 -9.72 19.26
N ARG A 80 -0.81 -9.51 18.97
CA ARG A 80 -0.18 -9.47 17.62
C ARG A 80 -0.21 -8.16 16.88
N LYS A 81 -0.65 -7.09 17.52
CA LYS A 81 -0.76 -5.76 16.92
C LYS A 81 0.38 -4.83 17.30
N GLU A 82 1.35 -5.36 18.04
CA GLU A 82 2.50 -4.61 18.52
C GLU A 82 3.75 -5.48 18.47
N LEU A 83 4.80 -4.91 17.89
CA LEU A 83 6.13 -5.48 17.75
C LEU A 83 7.10 -4.57 18.49
N VAL A 84 7.78 -5.10 19.49
CA VAL A 84 8.86 -4.40 20.20
C VAL A 84 10.18 -5.07 19.85
N ILE A 85 11.17 -4.29 19.42
CA ILE A 85 12.52 -4.74 19.07
C ILE A 85 13.49 -4.09 20.06
N ASN A 86 14.25 -4.92 20.80
CA ASN A 86 15.27 -4.49 21.76
C ASN A 86 14.79 -3.50 22.83
N GLU A 87 13.49 -3.49 23.12
CA GLU A 87 12.85 -2.57 24.09
C GLU A 87 12.99 -1.07 23.75
N THR A 88 13.52 -0.74 22.56
CA THR A 88 13.75 0.63 22.10
C THR A 88 12.85 1.02 20.93
N GLU A 89 12.64 0.10 19.99
CA GLU A 89 11.87 0.33 18.78
C GLU A 89 10.52 -0.37 18.89
N THR A 90 9.42 0.39 18.84
CA THR A 90 8.06 -0.13 18.97
C THR A 90 7.25 0.19 17.73
N TYR A 91 6.75 -0.86 17.08
CA TYR A 91 5.76 -0.80 16.02
C TYR A 91 4.39 -1.14 16.57
N ARG A 92 3.42 -0.26 16.39
CA ARG A 92 2.06 -0.45 16.90
C ARG A 92 1.03 -0.07 15.86
N PHE A 93 0.02 -0.89 15.69
CA PHE A 93 -1.13 -0.59 14.85
C PHE A 93 -2.25 0.09 15.64
N LYS A 94 -2.69 1.26 15.17
CA LYS A 94 -3.78 2.02 15.78
C LYS A 94 -4.49 2.86 14.73
N ASN A 95 -5.83 2.82 14.73
CA ASN A 95 -6.68 3.66 13.87
C ASN A 95 -6.37 3.56 12.35
N GLY A 96 -5.95 2.40 11.85
CA GLY A 96 -5.59 2.25 10.44
C GLY A 96 -4.18 2.77 10.08
N GLU A 97 -3.38 3.11 11.08
CA GLU A 97 -2.00 3.55 10.91
C GLU A 97 -1.05 2.61 11.64
N LEU A 98 0.10 2.34 11.02
CA LEU A 98 1.23 1.72 11.68
C LEU A 98 2.16 2.82 12.17
N LEU A 99 2.40 2.85 13.48
CA LEU A 99 3.27 3.82 14.13
C LEU A 99 4.57 3.15 14.56
N LYS A 100 5.70 3.80 14.26
CA LYS A 100 7.02 3.51 14.83
C LYS A 100 7.34 4.55 15.89
N ASN A 101 7.45 4.15 17.16
CA ASN A 101 7.70 5.06 18.29
C ASN A 101 6.79 6.30 18.26
N GLN A 102 5.49 6.10 18.00
CA GLN A 102 4.45 7.15 17.86
C GLN A 102 4.50 7.97 16.56
N THR A 103 5.46 7.74 15.68
CA THR A 103 5.52 8.39 14.35
C THR A 103 4.84 7.50 13.31
N PRO A 104 3.86 7.99 12.54
CA PRO A 104 3.23 7.18 11.50
C PRO A 104 4.24 6.83 10.40
N VAL A 105 4.32 5.54 10.05
CA VAL A 105 5.20 5.01 8.99
C VAL A 105 4.43 4.38 7.84
N ALA A 106 3.16 4.04 8.05
CA ALA A 106 2.21 3.68 7.01
C ALA A 106 0.79 4.03 7.46
N ALA A 107 -0.05 4.44 6.51
CA ALA A 107 -1.44 4.82 6.76
C ALA A 107 -2.41 4.04 5.86
N ASN A 108 -3.71 4.11 6.20
CA ASN A 108 -4.79 3.40 5.50
C ASN A 108 -4.56 1.89 5.43
N LEU A 109 -4.10 1.29 6.52
CA LEU A 109 -3.99 -0.16 6.68
C LEU A 109 -5.30 -0.70 7.26
N GLU A 110 -5.72 -1.87 6.79
CA GLU A 110 -6.83 -2.62 7.39
C GLU A 110 -6.37 -3.40 8.61
N SER A 111 -5.17 -4.01 8.51
CA SER A 111 -4.63 -4.81 9.59
C SER A 111 -3.10 -4.84 9.62
N PHE A 112 -2.58 -5.19 10.79
CA PHE A 112 -1.18 -5.51 11.05
C PHE A 112 -1.16 -6.65 12.05
N ASP A 113 -0.55 -7.75 11.66
CA ASP A 113 -0.35 -8.92 12.50
C ASP A 113 1.13 -9.32 12.51
N VAL A 114 1.65 -9.58 13.71
CA VAL A 114 2.99 -10.11 13.92
C VAL A 114 2.92 -11.33 14.85
N CYS A 115 3.63 -12.40 14.52
CA CYS A 115 3.63 -13.62 15.32
C CYS A 115 4.90 -14.46 15.12
N HIS A 116 5.13 -15.34 16.09
CA HIS A 116 6.04 -16.48 15.94
C HIS A 116 5.23 -17.67 15.38
N PRO A 117 5.72 -18.38 14.35
CA PRO A 117 5.08 -19.59 13.86
C PRO A 117 5.30 -20.76 14.84
N PRO A 118 4.47 -21.81 14.79
CA PRO A 118 4.76 -23.06 15.51
C PRO A 118 6.07 -23.72 15.04
N VAL A 119 6.77 -24.37 15.97
CA VAL A 119 7.99 -25.14 15.67
C VAL A 119 7.69 -26.23 14.63
N GLY A 120 8.56 -26.38 13.63
CA GLY A 120 8.43 -27.39 12.58
C GLY A 120 7.33 -27.13 11.53
N MET A 121 6.54 -26.06 11.67
CA MET A 121 5.55 -25.68 10.67
C MET A 121 6.22 -24.95 9.50
N PHE A 122 5.99 -25.46 8.29
CA PHE A 122 6.40 -24.84 7.04
C PHE A 122 5.20 -24.15 6.39
N TYR A 123 5.33 -22.85 6.12
CA TYR A 123 4.35 -22.11 5.34
C TYR A 123 4.88 -21.95 3.91
N PRO A 124 4.11 -22.31 2.88
CA PRO A 124 4.45 -21.88 1.54
C PRO A 124 4.39 -20.33 1.49
N ASP A 125 5.30 -19.69 0.76
CA ASP A 125 5.50 -18.21 0.69
C ASP A 125 4.22 -17.37 0.52
N LYS A 126 3.13 -17.97 0.04
CA LYS A 126 1.84 -17.31 -0.25
C LYS A 126 0.75 -17.55 0.80
N GLU A 127 1.02 -18.32 1.84
CA GLU A 127 0.04 -18.65 2.89
C GLU A 127 0.57 -18.45 4.31
N LEU A 128 1.59 -17.61 4.46
CA LEU A 128 2.06 -17.17 5.77
C LEU A 128 0.88 -16.56 6.55
N LYS A 129 0.57 -17.17 7.70
CA LYS A 129 -0.58 -16.81 8.54
C LYS A 129 -0.14 -16.74 9.98
N CYS A 130 -0.68 -15.76 10.71
CA CYS A 130 -0.66 -15.75 12.16
C CYS A 130 -1.88 -16.51 12.67
N ASP A 131 -1.71 -17.79 13.01
CA ASP A 131 -2.81 -18.65 13.45
C ASP A 131 -3.44 -18.11 14.73
N ARG A 132 -4.72 -17.72 14.72
CA ARG A 132 -5.38 -16.87 15.75
C ARG A 132 -5.40 -17.47 17.15
N ASN A 133 -5.16 -18.77 17.28
CA ASN A 133 -5.14 -19.48 18.54
C ASN A 133 -4.13 -20.63 18.42
N PRO A 134 -2.82 -20.41 18.59
CA PRO A 134 -1.95 -21.54 18.85
C PRO A 134 -2.54 -22.21 20.09
N ASP A 135 -2.87 -23.50 20.00
CA ASP A 135 -3.28 -24.25 21.19
C ASP A 135 -2.27 -23.94 22.30
N SER A 136 -2.72 -23.78 23.55
CA SER A 136 -1.88 -23.28 24.66
C SER A 136 -0.57 -24.05 24.86
N ASP A 137 -0.49 -25.25 24.29
CA ASP A 137 0.61 -26.19 24.38
C ASP A 137 1.50 -26.21 23.11
N THR A 138 1.21 -25.35 22.13
CA THR A 138 1.98 -25.25 20.89
C THR A 138 3.26 -24.48 21.14
N GLU A 139 4.39 -25.17 21.04
CA GLU A 139 5.71 -24.56 21.09
C GLU A 139 5.89 -23.59 19.90
N LEU A 140 6.24 -22.34 20.22
CA LEU A 140 6.46 -21.29 19.23
C LEU A 140 7.94 -21.19 18.88
N ASP A 141 8.21 -21.00 17.61
CA ASP A 141 9.55 -20.80 17.07
C ASP A 141 9.96 -19.34 17.23
N THR A 142 10.69 -19.05 18.31
CA THR A 142 11.15 -17.69 18.61
C THR A 142 12.19 -17.16 17.63
N GLU A 143 12.80 -18.03 16.81
CA GLU A 143 13.76 -17.64 15.79
C GLU A 143 13.09 -17.18 14.51
N ARG A 144 11.79 -17.42 14.33
CA ARG A 144 11.06 -17.00 13.15
C ARG A 144 9.98 -16.00 13.49
N ILE A 145 9.85 -14.97 12.67
CA ILE A 145 8.85 -13.93 12.83
C ILE A 145 8.11 -13.78 11.51
N ILE A 146 6.79 -13.87 11.58
CA ILE A 146 5.90 -13.57 10.46
C ILE A 146 5.32 -12.18 10.71
N ILE A 147 5.42 -11.32 9.70
CA ILE A 147 4.80 -9.99 9.69
C ILE A 147 3.84 -9.92 8.51
N ILE A 148 2.59 -9.54 8.79
CA ILE A 148 1.51 -9.39 7.82
C ILE A 148 1.02 -7.95 7.87
N LEU A 149 1.00 -7.28 6.72
CA LEU A 149 0.35 -5.98 6.52
C LEU A 149 -0.77 -6.15 5.50
N GLU A 150 -1.97 -5.71 5.87
CA GLU A 150 -3.12 -5.71 4.97
C GLU A 150 -3.58 -4.27 4.72
N GLY A 151 -3.73 -3.92 3.44
CA GLY A 151 -4.32 -2.67 3.00
C GLY A 151 -5.65 -2.90 2.29
N PRO A 152 -6.44 -1.85 2.08
CA PRO A 152 -7.75 -1.95 1.46
C PRO A 152 -7.68 -2.53 0.05
N ASP A 153 -8.79 -3.15 -0.33
CA ASP A 153 -8.97 -3.71 -1.66
C ASP A 153 -8.67 -2.70 -2.75
N ASN A 154 -7.99 -3.16 -3.79
CA ASN A 154 -7.81 -2.35 -4.97
C ASN A 154 -9.10 -2.24 -5.80
N ARG A 155 -9.03 -1.47 -6.88
CA ARG A 155 -10.18 -1.23 -7.78
C ARG A 155 -10.67 -2.50 -8.48
N SER A 156 -9.85 -3.55 -8.51
CA SER A 156 -10.19 -4.88 -9.03
C SER A 156 -10.78 -5.81 -7.96
N GLY A 157 -10.92 -5.35 -6.71
CA GLY A 157 -11.40 -6.16 -5.58
C GLY A 157 -10.35 -7.15 -5.04
N ASN A 158 -9.07 -6.95 -5.36
CA ASN A 158 -8.00 -7.79 -4.84
C ASN A 158 -7.50 -7.23 -3.50
N HIS A 159 -7.46 -8.12 -2.49
CA HIS A 159 -6.84 -7.84 -1.21
C HIS A 159 -5.36 -7.50 -1.38
N ARG A 160 -4.89 -6.46 -0.70
CA ARG A 160 -3.47 -6.10 -0.65
C ARG A 160 -2.86 -6.65 0.60
N ILE A 161 -2.11 -7.74 0.45
CA ILE A 161 -1.43 -8.40 1.57
C ILE A 161 0.07 -8.39 1.26
N LEU A 162 0.86 -7.84 2.17
CA LEU A 162 2.30 -8.01 2.18
C LEU A 162 2.67 -8.86 3.39
N THR A 163 3.30 -9.99 3.12
CA THR A 163 3.77 -10.89 4.17
C THR A 163 5.26 -11.12 4.03
N THR A 164 5.95 -11.20 5.17
CA THR A 164 7.36 -11.60 5.21
C THR A 164 7.61 -12.50 6.40
N GLU A 165 8.50 -13.48 6.20
CA GLU A 165 9.09 -14.29 7.25
C GLU A 165 10.54 -13.83 7.46
N ILE A 166 10.92 -13.62 8.71
CA ILE A 166 12.26 -13.19 9.10
C ILE A 166 12.82 -14.22 10.08
N ILE A 167 13.99 -14.76 9.76
CA ILE A 167 14.76 -15.62 10.65
C ILE A 167 15.71 -14.73 11.47
N VAL A 168 15.55 -14.78 12.78
CA VAL A 168 16.37 -14.13 13.80
C VAL A 168 17.31 -15.18 14.38
N ARG A 169 18.61 -15.11 14.02
CA ARG A 169 19.61 -15.98 14.64
C ARG A 169 19.98 -15.44 16.01
N ASN A 170 19.88 -16.29 17.03
CA ASN A 170 20.44 -16.01 18.34
C ASN A 170 21.92 -16.43 18.33
N VAL A 171 22.84 -15.53 18.67
CA VAL A 171 24.30 -15.77 18.58
C VAL A 171 24.82 -16.62 19.76
N ASN A 172 23.94 -17.04 20.68
CA ASN A 172 24.34 -17.79 21.87
C ASN A 172 24.64 -19.28 21.62
N ASP A 173 24.48 -19.79 20.40
CA ASP A 173 24.70 -21.21 20.07
C ASP A 173 26.12 -21.54 19.57
N GLU A 174 27.07 -20.60 19.65
CA GLU A 174 28.45 -20.79 19.14
C GLU A 174 29.51 -21.07 20.22
N GLU A 175 29.12 -21.42 21.47
CA GLU A 175 30.08 -21.71 22.56
C GLU A 175 30.20 -23.20 22.94
N THR A 176 29.80 -24.13 22.07
CA THR A 176 30.13 -25.56 22.23
C THR A 176 30.67 -26.17 20.95
N LEU A 177 31.97 -25.97 20.72
CA LEU A 177 32.79 -26.89 19.94
C LEU A 177 34.01 -27.29 20.80
N PRO A 178 34.27 -28.60 21.00
CA PRO A 178 35.35 -29.12 21.85
C PRO A 178 36.75 -28.87 21.29
#